data_AF-A0A6I0FPH6-F1
#
_entry.id   AF-A0A6I0FPH6-F1
#
_cell.length_a   1.000
_cell.length_b   1.000
_cell.length_c   1.000
_cell.angle_alpha   90.00
_cell.angle_beta   90.00
_cell.angle_gamma   90.00
#
_symmetry.space_group_name_H-M   'P 1'
#
loop_
_entity.id
_entity.type
_entity.pdbx_description
1 polymer ?
#
loop_
_entity_poly.entity_id
_entity_poly.type
_entity_poly.pdbx_seq_one_letter_code
_entity_poly.pdbx_strand_id
1 'polypeptide(L)'
;MSDINVLAFAQLLWELPREAPITEAMEAASGEKGWWDSQQDHMTSWFTAQSTHGSGSYTRQTPNLSARKTYNRLQSPEGLMWIAEALGVDKDLLKRVADEALTVPRRSQSKFVRQHIPWEMIVELALKEIAQRELIEPVDPVEPEKAEDPLPPIRSGWWRHLGRRVRRRRR
;
A
#
# COMPACT_ATOMS: atom_id res chain seq x y z
N MET A 1 16.13 -7.57 -8.47
CA MET A 1 15.62 -6.66 -7.42
C MET A 1 14.11 -6.63 -7.52
N SER A 2 13.42 -6.97 -6.44
CA SER A 2 11.96 -7.12 -6.40
C SER A 2 11.26 -5.77 -6.47
N ASP A 3 10.08 -5.74 -7.09
CA ASP A 3 9.19 -4.57 -7.16
C ASP A 3 7.76 -5.03 -6.89
N ILE A 4 6.93 -4.14 -6.38
CA ILE A 4 5.52 -4.39 -6.07
C ILE A 4 4.70 -3.37 -6.86
N ASN A 5 3.53 -3.79 -7.36
CA ASN A 5 2.60 -2.85 -7.97
C ASN A 5 2.26 -1.74 -6.96
N VAL A 6 2.29 -0.48 -7.39
CA VAL A 6 2.10 0.66 -6.49
C VAL A 6 0.76 0.66 -5.75
N LEU A 7 -0.29 0.12 -6.36
CA LEU A 7 -1.62 0.01 -5.74
C LEU A 7 -1.66 -1.11 -4.70
N ALA A 8 -1.03 -2.25 -4.98
CA ALA A 8 -0.91 -3.34 -4.01
C ALA A 8 -0.11 -2.89 -2.78
N PHE A 9 0.98 -2.14 -3.00
CA PHE A 9 1.73 -1.56 -1.89
C PHE A 9 0.92 -0.49 -1.13
N ALA A 10 0.18 0.38 -1.83
CA ALA A 10 -0.69 1.36 -1.17
C ALA A 10 -1.78 0.70 -0.30
N GLN A 11 -2.38 -0.39 -0.80
CA GLN A 11 -3.34 -1.18 -0.03
C GLN A 11 -2.69 -1.76 1.22
N LEU A 12 -1.50 -2.34 1.10
CA LEU A 12 -0.75 -2.82 2.26
C LEU A 12 -0.56 -1.70 3.29
N LEU A 13 -0.07 -0.52 2.88
CA LEU A 13 0.16 0.62 3.78
C LEU A 13 -1.10 1.06 4.54
N TRP A 14 -2.25 1.04 3.86
CA TRP A 14 -3.54 1.35 4.48
C TRP A 14 -3.91 0.41 5.63
N GLU A 15 -3.43 -0.83 5.57
CA GLU A 15 -3.76 -1.86 6.55
C GLU A 15 -2.65 -2.07 7.61
N LEU A 16 -1.57 -1.28 7.57
CA LEU A 16 -0.54 -1.28 8.60
C LEU A 16 -0.96 -0.46 9.84
N PRO A 17 -0.27 -0.58 10.98
CA PRO A 17 -0.55 0.27 12.15
C PRO A 17 -0.41 1.77 11.82
N ARG A 18 -1.36 2.57 12.32
CA ARG A 18 -1.31 4.03 12.20
C ARG A 18 -0.26 4.64 13.12
N GLU A 19 -0.16 4.09 14.33
CA GLU A 19 0.75 4.53 15.39
C GLU A 19 2.19 4.20 15.03
N ALA A 20 3.07 5.19 15.18
CA ALA A 20 4.48 5.07 14.85
C ALA A 20 5.31 5.97 15.80
N PRO A 21 5.47 5.57 17.07
CA PRO A 21 6.01 6.44 18.11
C PRO A 21 7.42 6.98 17.83
N ILE A 22 8.27 6.25 17.09
CA ILE A 22 9.60 6.74 16.71
C ILE A 22 9.47 7.83 15.64
N THR A 23 8.63 7.60 14.63
CA THR A 23 8.36 8.58 13.58
C THR A 23 7.67 9.82 14.12
N GLU A 24 6.68 9.65 15.00
CA GLU A 24 5.98 10.75 15.68
C GLU A 24 6.96 11.60 16.51
N ALA A 25 7.91 10.97 17.21
CA ALA A 25 8.96 11.69 17.93
C ALA A 25 9.89 12.46 16.98
N MET A 26 10.25 11.88 15.83
CA MET A 26 11.03 12.55 14.79
C MET A 26 10.29 13.76 14.20
N GLU A 27 9.00 13.62 13.90
CA GLU A 27 8.14 14.71 13.42
C GLU A 27 8.02 15.84 14.46
N ALA A 28 7.81 15.50 15.73
CA ALA A 28 7.77 16.47 16.80
C ALA A 28 9.09 17.24 16.94
N ALA A 29 10.22 16.56 16.77
CA ALA A 29 11.55 17.16 16.85
C ALA A 29 11.93 18.00 15.62
N SER A 30 11.39 17.69 14.43
CA SER A 30 11.65 18.46 13.21
C SER A 30 10.96 19.84 13.23
N GLY A 31 9.91 19.99 14.05
CA GLY A 31 9.11 21.21 14.15
C GLY A 31 8.19 21.46 12.96
N GLU A 32 8.11 20.52 12.01
CA GLU A 32 7.22 20.61 10.86
C GLU A 32 5.89 19.91 11.16
N LYS A 33 4.80 20.67 11.18
CA LYS A 33 3.46 20.09 11.24
C LYS A 33 2.99 19.73 9.83
N GLY A 34 2.80 18.44 9.58
CA GLY A 34 2.22 17.94 8.33
C GLY A 34 0.79 18.42 8.10
N TRP A 35 0.35 18.42 6.84
CA TRP A 35 -1.05 18.66 6.46
C TRP A 35 -1.95 17.44 6.69
N TRP A 36 -1.35 16.26 6.85
CA TRP A 36 -2.05 14.99 7.01
C TRP A 36 -2.34 14.68 8.48
N ASP A 37 -3.46 14.01 8.73
CA ASP A 37 -3.83 13.55 10.07
C ASP A 37 -2.90 12.44 10.58
N SER A 38 -2.34 11.63 9.66
CA SER A 38 -1.26 10.71 9.95
C SER A 38 -0.38 10.42 8.75
N GLN A 39 0.80 9.86 9.02
CA GLN A 39 1.72 9.39 7.98
C GLN A 39 1.17 8.21 7.19
N GLN A 40 0.29 7.40 7.78
CA GLN A 40 -0.47 6.39 7.04
C GLN A 40 -1.31 7.01 5.92
N ASP A 41 -2.14 8.01 6.24
CA ASP A 41 -3.00 8.67 5.25
C ASP A 41 -2.15 9.32 4.15
N HIS A 42 -1.07 9.99 4.57
CA HIS A 42 -0.11 10.59 3.67
C HIS A 42 0.48 9.58 2.70
N MET A 43 1.06 8.49 3.20
CA MET A 43 1.77 7.52 2.36
C MET A 43 0.80 6.71 1.49
N THR A 44 -0.34 6.26 2.03
CA THR A 44 -1.37 5.57 1.24
C THR A 44 -1.89 6.46 0.10
N SER A 45 -2.19 7.73 0.38
CA SER A 45 -2.62 8.68 -0.64
C SER A 45 -1.54 8.92 -1.69
N TRP A 46 -0.29 9.14 -1.24
CA TRP A 46 0.85 9.38 -2.14
C TRP A 46 1.11 8.23 -3.10
N PHE A 47 1.11 6.99 -2.61
CA PHE A 47 1.33 5.80 -3.44
C PHE A 47 0.14 5.54 -4.38
N THR A 48 -1.09 5.67 -3.89
CA THR A 48 -2.31 5.55 -4.73
C THR A 48 -2.27 6.51 -5.92
N ALA A 49 -1.89 7.76 -5.68
CA ALA A 49 -1.84 8.80 -6.71
C ALA A 49 -0.84 8.50 -7.84
N GLN A 50 0.15 7.63 -7.64
CA GLN A 50 1.15 7.29 -8.67
C GLN A 50 0.56 6.51 -9.84
N SER A 51 -0.51 5.75 -9.60
CA SER A 51 -1.27 5.03 -10.63
C SER A 51 -2.07 5.94 -11.58
N THR A 52 -2.07 7.26 -11.32
CA THR A 52 -2.74 8.27 -12.12
C THR A 52 -1.72 9.13 -12.89
N HIS A 53 -2.21 10.03 -13.74
CA HIS A 53 -1.39 11.06 -14.38
C HIS A 53 -0.99 12.20 -13.42
N GLY A 54 -1.41 12.14 -12.15
CA GLY A 54 -1.15 13.18 -11.16
C GLY A 54 -1.86 14.50 -11.50
N SER A 55 -1.54 15.55 -10.73
CA SER A 55 -2.07 16.89 -10.91
C SER A 55 -1.06 17.94 -10.46
N GLY A 56 -1.20 19.18 -10.94
CA GLY A 56 -0.33 20.30 -10.58
C GLY A 56 1.15 20.01 -10.87
N SER A 57 2.01 20.31 -9.90
CA SER A 57 3.46 20.06 -9.97
C SER A 57 3.84 18.57 -10.08
N TYR A 58 2.88 17.65 -9.92
CA TYR A 58 3.08 16.21 -9.93
C TYR A 58 2.47 15.52 -11.17
N THR A 59 2.10 16.28 -12.20
CA THR A 59 1.61 15.72 -13.46
C THR A 59 2.69 14.92 -14.19
N ARG A 60 2.28 13.80 -14.80
CA ARG A 60 3.15 12.85 -15.53
C ARG A 60 2.46 12.34 -16.78
N GLN A 61 3.24 12.06 -17.82
CA GLN A 61 2.74 11.54 -19.09
C GLN A 61 2.26 10.09 -18.97
N THR A 62 2.95 9.30 -18.15
CA THR A 62 2.62 7.89 -17.92
C THR A 62 2.45 7.64 -16.43
N PRO A 63 1.39 6.90 -16.03
CA PRO A 63 1.26 6.42 -14.67
C PRO A 63 2.49 5.62 -14.21
N ASN A 64 2.85 5.78 -12.94
CA ASN A 64 3.92 5.01 -12.33
C ASN A 64 3.32 3.85 -11.51
N LEU A 65 3.45 2.63 -12.02
CA LEU A 65 2.95 1.42 -11.35
C LEU A 65 3.99 0.74 -10.44
N SER A 66 5.17 1.35 -10.27
CA SER A 66 6.27 0.79 -9.47
C SER A 66 6.31 1.42 -8.07
N ALA A 67 6.08 0.60 -7.04
CA ALA A 67 6.27 1.01 -5.66
C ALA A 67 7.74 1.38 -5.39
N ARG A 68 8.68 0.64 -5.97
CA ARG A 68 10.12 0.94 -5.87
C ARG A 68 10.47 2.32 -6.38
N LYS A 69 9.97 2.69 -7.57
CA LYS A 69 10.21 4.04 -8.14
C LYS A 69 9.59 5.12 -7.27
N THR A 70 8.41 4.85 -6.71
CA THR A 70 7.71 5.77 -5.80
C THR A 70 8.51 6.01 -4.52
N TYR A 71 8.91 4.93 -3.84
CA TYR A 71 9.73 4.98 -2.63
C TYR A 71 11.03 5.77 -2.83
N ASN A 72 11.75 5.48 -3.91
CA ASN A 72 13.03 6.14 -4.18
C ASN A 72 12.91 7.62 -4.56
N ARG A 73 11.73 8.07 -4.96
CA ARG A 73 11.44 9.48 -5.30
C ARG A 73 10.77 10.26 -4.17
N LEU A 74 10.38 9.59 -3.09
CA LEU A 74 9.73 10.22 -1.96
C LEU A 74 10.68 11.22 -1.28
N GLN A 75 10.18 12.43 -1.06
CA GLN A 75 10.89 13.54 -0.42
C GLN A 75 10.38 13.84 1.00
N SER A 76 9.70 12.88 1.62
CA SER A 76 9.29 12.92 3.02
C SER A 76 10.16 11.93 3.80
N PRO A 77 11.16 12.39 4.58
CA PRO A 77 11.95 11.50 5.43
C PRO A 77 11.08 10.84 6.50
N GLU A 78 10.11 11.55 7.07
CA GLU A 78 9.19 11.02 8.05
C GLU A 78 8.25 9.97 7.42
N GLY A 79 7.86 10.14 6.16
CA GLY A 79 7.08 9.13 5.43
C GLY A 79 7.87 7.85 5.18
N LEU A 80 9.16 7.97 4.87
CA LEU A 80 10.07 6.84 4.76
C LEU A 80 10.24 6.11 6.10
N MET A 81 10.40 6.86 7.19
CA MET A 81 10.49 6.31 8.55
C MET A 81 9.20 5.62 8.97
N TRP A 82 8.04 6.20 8.70
CA TRP A 82 6.75 5.58 9.00
C TRP A 82 6.57 4.25 8.27
N ILE A 83 6.86 4.18 6.97
CA ILE A 83 6.77 2.92 6.20
C ILE A 83 7.65 1.84 6.85
N ALA A 84 8.85 2.20 7.27
CA ALA A 84 9.80 1.29 7.89
C ALA A 84 9.33 0.80 9.27
N GLU A 85 8.86 1.73 10.11
CA GLU A 85 8.35 1.43 11.45
C GLU A 85 7.10 0.57 11.40
N ALA A 86 6.16 0.92 10.52
CA ALA A 86 4.89 0.22 10.35
C ALA A 86 5.08 -1.21 9.80
N LEU A 87 6.14 -1.44 8.99
CA LEU A 87 6.54 -2.76 8.52
C LEU A 87 7.40 -3.55 9.53
N GLY A 88 7.69 -2.98 10.70
CA GLY A 88 8.42 -3.67 11.76
C GLY A 88 9.93 -3.73 11.58
N VAL A 89 10.55 -2.73 10.93
CA VAL A 89 12.02 -2.57 10.97
C VAL A 89 12.51 -2.48 12.42
N ASP A 90 13.71 -3.01 12.66
CA ASP A 90 14.35 -3.00 13.97
C ASP A 90 14.31 -1.61 14.64
N LYS A 91 13.83 -1.57 15.90
CA LYS A 91 13.57 -0.33 16.62
C LYS A 91 14.85 0.44 16.93
N ASP A 92 15.97 -0.25 17.18
CA ASP A 92 17.24 0.39 17.49
C ASP A 92 17.88 1.00 16.25
N LEU A 93 17.71 0.38 15.08
CA LEU A 93 18.03 0.99 13.79
C LEU A 93 17.17 2.24 13.55
N LEU A 94 15.84 2.17 13.74
CA LEU A 94 14.95 3.29 13.50
C LEU A 94 15.27 4.49 14.39
N LYS A 95 15.46 4.28 15.70
CA LYS A 95 15.84 5.37 16.63
C LYS A 95 17.14 6.05 16.19
N ARG A 96 18.16 5.26 15.88
CA ARG A 96 19.46 5.78 15.43
C ARG A 96 19.32 6.60 14.14
N VAL A 97 18.58 6.07 13.15
CA VAL A 97 18.36 6.76 11.87
C VAL A 97 17.54 8.04 12.08
N ALA A 98 16.53 8.03 12.94
CA ALA A 98 15.74 9.22 13.28
C ALA A 98 16.63 10.31 13.89
N ASP A 99 17.40 9.97 14.93
CA ASP A 99 18.28 10.91 15.63
C ASP A 99 19.35 11.48 14.69
N GLU A 100 20.02 10.64 13.90
CA GLU A 100 21.04 11.08 12.96
C GLU A 100 20.44 11.91 11.82
N ALA A 101 19.25 11.56 11.31
CA ALA A 101 18.59 12.31 10.24
C ALA A 101 18.29 13.76 10.67
N LEU A 102 17.95 14.00 11.94
CA LEU A 102 17.70 15.35 12.47
C LEU A 102 18.96 16.23 12.45
N THR A 103 20.16 15.64 12.42
CA THR A 103 21.43 16.38 12.28
C THR A 103 21.81 16.69 10.84
N VAL A 104 21.14 16.05 9.87
CA VAL A 104 21.38 16.21 8.44
C VAL A 104 20.52 17.36 7.89
N PRO A 105 21.01 18.18 6.94
CA PRO A 105 20.20 19.21 6.31
C PRO A 105 18.89 18.65 5.74
N ARG A 106 17.76 19.32 5.99
CA ARG A 106 16.40 18.89 5.60
C ARG A 106 16.30 18.31 4.19
N ARG A 107 16.88 19.00 3.20
CA ARG A 107 16.89 18.60 1.78
C ARG A 107 17.59 17.26 1.50
N SER A 108 18.46 16.82 2.41
CA SER A 108 19.25 15.60 2.29
C SER A 108 18.71 14.46 3.15
N GLN A 109 17.76 14.72 4.06
CA GLN A 109 17.27 13.72 5.01
C GLN A 109 16.64 12.51 4.32
N SER A 110 15.79 12.68 3.30
CA SER A 110 15.22 11.52 2.59
C SER A 110 16.29 10.68 1.90
N LYS A 111 17.38 11.30 1.42
CA LYS A 111 18.53 10.56 0.88
C LYS A 111 19.22 9.79 2.00
N PHE A 112 19.46 10.43 3.13
CA PHE A 112 20.08 9.82 4.31
C PHE A 112 19.27 8.61 4.81
N VAL A 113 17.97 8.78 5.04
CA VAL A 113 17.08 7.69 5.47
C VAL A 113 17.14 6.50 4.51
N ARG A 114 17.08 6.75 3.18
CA ARG A 114 17.18 5.68 2.18
C ARG A 114 18.53 4.96 2.12
N GLN A 115 19.61 5.57 2.61
CA GLN A 115 20.91 4.89 2.71
C GLN A 115 20.91 3.81 3.79
N HIS A 116 20.14 4.00 4.86
CA HIS A 116 20.01 3.06 5.97
C HIS A 116 18.79 2.14 5.84
N ILE A 117 17.74 2.63 5.18
CA ILE A 117 16.47 1.95 4.95
C ILE A 117 16.24 1.87 3.43
N PRO A 118 16.99 1.01 2.72
CA PRO A 118 16.85 0.87 1.28
C PRO A 118 15.55 0.16 0.92
N TRP A 119 15.12 0.30 -0.34
CA TRP A 119 13.92 -0.37 -0.85
C TRP A 119 13.97 -1.89 -0.65
N GLU A 120 15.15 -2.49 -0.78
CA GLU A 120 15.36 -3.93 -0.66
C GLU A 120 14.98 -4.46 0.73
N MET A 121 15.19 -3.66 1.79
CA MET A 121 14.72 -3.99 3.14
C MET A 121 13.20 -3.88 3.24
N ILE A 122 12.63 -2.80 2.71
CA ILE A 122 11.19 -2.52 2.75
C ILE A 122 10.39 -3.58 1.98
N VAL A 123 10.83 -3.94 0.78
CA VAL A 123 10.14 -4.92 -0.07
C VAL A 123 10.18 -6.32 0.54
N GLU A 124 11.27 -6.68 1.24
CA GLU A 124 11.34 -7.96 1.93
C GLU A 124 10.30 -8.06 3.05
N LEU A 125 10.19 -7.03 3.89
CA LEU A 125 9.20 -6.98 4.97
C LEU A 125 7.77 -6.92 4.42
N ALA A 126 7.54 -6.11 3.38
CA ALA A 126 6.24 -5.99 2.75
C ALA A 126 5.77 -7.32 2.14
N LEU A 127 6.64 -8.06 1.48
CA LEU A 127 6.30 -9.38 0.93
C LEU A 127 6.01 -10.41 2.02
N LYS A 128 6.75 -10.36 3.14
CA LYS A 128 6.45 -11.20 4.32
C LYS A 128 5.08 -10.88 4.89
N GLU A 129 4.76 -9.60 5.04
CA GLU A 129 3.46 -9.14 5.56
C GLU A 129 2.30 -9.56 4.65
N ILE A 130 2.45 -9.37 3.34
CA ILE A 130 1.45 -9.84 2.35
C ILE A 130 1.26 -11.36 2.44
N ALA A 131 2.35 -12.12 2.46
CA ALA A 131 2.27 -13.58 2.56
C ALA A 131 1.64 -14.04 3.87
N GLN A 132 1.93 -13.38 4.99
CA GLN A 132 1.31 -13.69 6.29
C GLN A 132 -0.20 -13.44 6.26
N ARG A 133 -0.66 -12.39 5.57
CA ARG A 133 -2.09 -12.09 5.44
C ARG A 133 -2.83 -13.07 4.54
N GLU A 134 -2.23 -13.45 3.42
CA GLU A 134 -2.77 -14.50 2.53
C GLU A 134 -2.91 -15.85 3.23
N LEU A 135 -2.14 -16.11 4.30
CA LEU A 135 -2.24 -17.32 5.13
C LEU A 135 -3.32 -17.22 6.23
N ILE A 136 -3.79 -16.02 6.57
CA ILE A 136 -4.75 -15.78 7.66
C ILE A 136 -6.18 -15.63 7.13
N GLU A 137 -6.37 -15.14 5.90
CA GLU A 137 -7.65 -15.24 5.21
C GLU A 137 -8.00 -16.73 5.06
N PRO A 138 -9.10 -17.24 5.65
CA PRO A 138 -9.50 -18.60 5.38
C PRO A 138 -9.80 -18.68 3.89
N VAL A 139 -8.99 -19.45 3.16
CA VAL A 139 -9.44 -20.04 1.90
C VAL A 139 -10.54 -21.00 2.31
N ASP A 140 -11.75 -20.49 2.50
CA ASP A 140 -12.93 -21.32 2.61
C ASP A 140 -12.87 -22.25 1.40
N PRO A 141 -12.90 -23.58 1.59
CA PRO A 141 -12.97 -24.48 0.46
C PRO A 141 -14.19 -24.04 -0.34
N VAL A 142 -13.94 -23.61 -1.58
CA VAL A 142 -15.00 -23.47 -2.56
C VAL A 142 -15.57 -24.89 -2.68
N GLU A 143 -16.65 -25.16 -1.95
CA GLU A 143 -17.42 -26.38 -2.16
C GLU A 143 -17.69 -26.40 -3.66
N PRO A 144 -17.35 -27.49 -4.37
CA PRO A 144 -17.69 -27.58 -5.77
C PRO A 144 -19.18 -27.31 -5.85
N GLU A 145 -19.54 -26.23 -6.57
CA GLU A 145 -20.91 -25.91 -6.92
C GLU A 145 -21.55 -27.25 -7.30
N LYS A 146 -22.49 -27.73 -6.46
CA LYS A 146 -23.19 -28.98 -6.74
C LYS A 146 -23.66 -28.85 -8.16
N ALA A 147 -23.28 -29.80 -9.01
CA ALA A 147 -23.74 -29.87 -10.38
C ALA A 147 -25.27 -29.75 -10.35
N GLU A 148 -25.78 -28.54 -10.59
CA GLU A 148 -27.19 -28.33 -10.82
C GLU A 148 -27.48 -29.03 -12.15
N ASP A 149 -28.25 -30.10 -12.01
CA ASP A 149 -28.87 -30.99 -12.98
C ASP A 149 -28.45 -30.88 -14.46
N PRO A 150 -28.18 -32.01 -15.15
CA PRO A 150 -27.93 -31.98 -16.58
C PRO A 150 -29.09 -31.26 -17.29
N LEU A 151 -28.74 -30.32 -18.17
CA LEU A 151 -29.65 -29.59 -19.03
C LEU A 151 -30.78 -30.51 -19.52
N PRO A 152 -32.06 -30.11 -19.43
CA PRO A 152 -33.14 -30.91 -19.98
C PRO A 152 -32.84 -31.16 -21.47
N PRO A 153 -33.14 -32.36 -22.00
CA PRO A 153 -32.88 -32.67 -23.38
C PRO A 153 -33.54 -31.61 -24.26
N ILE A 154 -32.79 -31.10 -25.23
CA ILE A 154 -33.21 -30.10 -26.20
C ILE A 154 -34.56 -30.56 -26.78
N ARG A 155 -35.65 -29.98 -26.31
CA ARG A 155 -36.90 -29.96 -27.06
C ARG A 155 -36.74 -28.89 -28.13
N SER A 156 -36.85 -29.31 -29.37
CA SER A 156 -36.80 -28.48 -30.55
C SER A 156 -37.79 -27.30 -30.45
N GLY A 157 -37.25 -26.09 -30.58
CA GLY A 157 -38.00 -24.83 -30.62
C GLY A 157 -37.92 -24.05 -29.32
N TRP A 158 -38.09 -22.72 -29.40
CA TRP A 158 -38.16 -21.78 -28.25
C TRP A 158 -36.84 -21.16 -27.76
N TRP A 159 -36.02 -20.67 -28.69
CA TRP A 159 -35.22 -19.45 -28.44
C TRP A 159 -35.85 -18.29 -29.18
N ARG A 160 -36.61 -17.46 -28.46
CA ARG A 160 -36.70 -16.01 -28.70
C ARG A 160 -37.64 -15.39 -27.67
N HIS A 161 -37.06 -14.74 -26.68
CA HIS A 161 -37.26 -13.32 -26.38
C HIS A 161 -36.98 -13.00 -24.91
N LEU A 162 -36.19 -11.93 -24.73
CA LEU A 162 -36.20 -10.96 -23.63
C LEU A 162 -36.07 -11.55 -22.20
N GLY A 163 -35.04 -11.23 -21.44
CA GLY A 163 -34.54 -9.88 -21.20
C GLY A 163 -34.91 -9.44 -19.78
N ARG A 164 -33.90 -8.89 -19.06
CA ARG A 164 -34.00 -8.00 -17.88
C ARG A 164 -34.74 -8.50 -16.62
N ARG A 165 -34.00 -8.41 -15.50
CA ARG A 165 -34.31 -7.74 -14.20
C ARG A 165 -33.55 -8.51 -13.10
N VAL A 166 -32.58 -7.98 -12.36
CA VAL A 166 -32.54 -6.83 -11.44
C VAL A 166 -33.64 -6.84 -10.36
N ARG A 167 -33.15 -6.98 -9.11
CA ARG A 167 -33.72 -6.67 -7.77
C ARG A 167 -34.81 -7.59 -7.22
N ARG A 168 -34.59 -8.11 -6.00
CA ARG A 168 -34.95 -7.41 -4.74
C ARG A 168 -34.45 -8.14 -3.48
N ARG A 169 -34.02 -7.33 -2.50
CA ARG A 169 -33.91 -7.60 -1.06
C ARG A 169 -35.19 -8.20 -0.47
N ARG A 170 -35.02 -8.98 0.61
CA ARG A 170 -35.73 -8.99 1.91
C ARG A 170 -35.26 -10.26 2.65
N ARG A 171 -35.06 -10.30 3.97
CA ARG A 171 -35.49 -9.44 5.06
C ARG A 171 -34.58 -9.70 6.26
#